data_AF-A0A800J987-F1
#
_entry.id   AF-A0A800J987-F1
#
_cell.length_a   1.000
_cell.length_b   1.000
_cell.length_c   1.000
_cell.angle_alpha   90.00
_cell.angle_beta   90.00
_cell.angle_gamma   90.00
#
_symmetry.space_group_name_H-M   'P 1'
#
loop_
_entity.id
_entity.type
_entity.pdbx_description
1 polymer ?
#
loop_
_entity_poly.entity_id
_entity_poly.type
_entity_poly.pdbx_seq_one_letter_code
_entity_poly.pdbx_strand_id
1 'polypeptide(L)' 'MSVRSVPQTLLFHLARIPGAVHRDQLAEAAGTSKDYAGRVLSRMVRSGRVTRVGRGRYQLTRNVES' A
#
# COMPACT_ATOMS: atom_id res chain seq x y z
N MET A 1 5.80 18.61 12.89
CA MET A 1 5.56 17.90 11.62
C MET A 1 5.44 16.42 11.93
N SER A 2 4.26 15.82 11.79
CA SER A 2 4.10 14.38 12.11
C SER A 2 4.68 13.56 10.95
N VAL A 3 5.84 12.94 11.17
CA VAL A 3 6.49 12.07 10.17
C VAL A 3 5.67 10.79 10.10
N ARG A 4 4.87 10.62 9.03
CA ARG A 4 4.12 9.39 8.81
C ARG A 4 5.09 8.23 8.64
N SER A 5 4.85 7.13 9.35
CA SER A 5 5.58 5.89 9.13
C SER A 5 5.33 5.34 7.72
N VAL A 6 6.26 4.54 7.19
CA VAL A 6 6.09 3.90 5.86
C VAL A 6 4.72 3.21 5.72
N PRO A 7 4.24 2.37 6.67
CA PRO A 7 2.90 1.78 6.56
C PRO A 7 1.77 2.81 6.42
N GLN A 8 1.83 3.90 7.17
CA GLN A 8 0.81 4.96 7.11
C GLN A 8 0.85 5.70 5.77
N THR A 9 2.05 6.00 5.25
CA THR A 9 2.22 6.64 3.95
C THR A 9 1.70 5.73 2.82
N LEU A 10 2.05 4.44 2.84
CA LEU A 10 1.54 3.47 1.86
C LEU A 10 0.01 3.40 1.85
N LEU A 11 -0.63 3.29 3.02
CA LEU A 11 -2.09 3.28 3.14
C LEU A 11 -2.72 4.60 2.69
N PHE A 12 -2.12 5.73 3.05
CA PHE A 12 -2.59 7.05 2.62
C PHE A 12 -2.59 7.19 1.09
N HIS A 13 -1.54 6.74 0.41
CA HIS A 13 -1.49 6.77 -1.06
C HIS A 13 -2.50 5.82 -1.70
N LEU A 14 -2.66 4.60 -1.16
CA LEU A 14 -3.66 3.64 -1.64
C LEU A 14 -5.09 4.12 -1.42
N ALA A 15 -5.35 4.92 -0.39
CA ALA A 15 -6.68 5.49 -0.13
C ALA A 15 -7.01 6.67 -1.06
N ARG A 16 -6.01 7.42 -1.53
CA ARG A 16 -6.21 8.60 -2.40
C ARG A 16 -6.23 8.29 -3.88
N ILE A 17 -5.55 7.24 -4.32
CA ILE A 17 -5.46 6.91 -5.75
C ILE A 17 -6.55 5.89 -6.09
N PRO A 18 -7.47 6.19 -7.03
CA PRO A 18 -8.45 5.22 -7.46
C PRO A 18 -7.77 4.05 -8.19
N GLY A 19 -8.14 2.83 -7.81
CA GLY A 19 -7.60 1.60 -8.39
C GLY A 19 -6.26 1.18 -7.80
N ALA A 20 -5.54 0.33 -8.54
CA ALA A 20 -4.32 -0.29 -8.04
C ALA A 20 -3.05 0.46 -8.42
N VAL A 21 -2.16 0.64 -7.44
CA VAL A 21 -0.90 1.37 -7.53
C VAL A 21 0.28 0.41 -7.51
N HIS A 22 1.32 0.67 -8.30
CA HIS A 22 2.52 -0.16 -8.31
C HIS A 22 3.37 0.09 -7.06
N ARG A 23 3.95 -0.97 -6.49
CA ARG A 23 4.84 -0.95 -5.31
C ARG A 23 5.93 0.10 -5.43
N ASP A 24 6.50 0.25 -6.61
CA ASP A 24 7.65 1.13 -6.81
C ASP A 24 7.25 2.61 -6.63
N GLN A 25 6.07 3.00 -7.13
CA GLN A 25 5.52 4.34 -6.90
C GLN A 25 5.19 4.56 -5.41
N LEU A 26 4.67 3.54 -4.75
CA LEU A 26 4.38 3.58 -3.32
C LEU A 26 5.66 3.68 -2.48
N ALA A 27 6.74 3.02 -2.89
CA ALA A 27 8.04 3.05 -2.23
C ALA A 27 8.70 4.43 -2.36
N GLU A 28 8.66 5.02 -3.57
CA GLU A 28 9.12 6.38 -3.85
C GLU A 28 8.37 7.40 -2.98
N ALA A 29 7.03 7.33 -2.96
CA ALA A 29 6.21 8.23 -2.17
C ALA A 29 6.41 8.08 -0.65
N ALA A 30 6.75 6.87 -0.20
CA ALA A 30 7.07 6.59 1.20
C ALA A 30 8.55 6.84 1.56
N GLY A 31 9.39 7.29 0.61
CA GLY A 31 10.81 7.53 0.84
C GLY A 31 11.55 6.28 1.30
N THR A 32 11.23 5.11 0.73
CA THR A 32 11.77 3.82 1.19
C THR A 32 12.15 2.89 0.04
N SER A 33 12.79 1.76 0.36
CA SER A 33 13.18 0.77 -0.64
C SER A 33 11.99 -0.06 -1.13
N LYS A 34 12.07 -0.49 -2.40
CA LYS A 34 11.07 -1.37 -3.03
C LYS A 34 10.87 -2.67 -2.24
N ASP A 35 11.93 -3.23 -1.67
CA ASP A 35 11.85 -4.47 -0.89
C ASP A 35 11.18 -4.25 0.47
N TYR A 36 11.46 -3.13 1.13
CA TYR A 36 10.78 -2.81 2.38
C TYR A 36 9.29 -2.51 2.17
N ALA A 37 8.95 -1.69 1.16
CA ALA A 37 7.56 -1.46 0.77
C ALA A 37 6.84 -2.78 0.44
N GLY A 38 7.49 -3.68 -0.31
CA GLY A 38 6.96 -5.00 -0.63
C GLY A 38 6.67 -5.87 0.61
N ARG A 39 7.59 -5.88 1.59
CA ARG A 39 7.39 -6.59 2.87
C ARG A 39 6.21 -6.02 3.66
N VAL A 40 6.11 -4.69 3.74
CA VAL A 40 5.00 -4.02 4.44
C VAL A 40 3.66 -4.30 3.75
N LEU A 41 3.59 -4.16 2.43
CA LEU A 41 2.38 -4.45 1.64
C LEU A 41 1.97 -5.92 1.78
N SER A 42 2.92 -6.86 1.79
CA SER A 42 2.63 -8.28 1.99
C SER A 42 2.00 -8.56 3.36
N ARG A 43 2.44 -7.85 4.42
CA ARG A 43 1.81 -7.94 5.75
C ARG A 43 0.40 -7.35 5.74
N MET A 44 0.18 -6.23 5.07
CA MET A 44 -1.15 -5.62 4.93
C MET A 44 -2.13 -6.48 4.15
N VAL A 45 -1.64 -7.22 3.15
CA VAL A 45 -2.43 -8.22 2.42
C VAL A 45 -2.85 -9.36 3.34
N ARG A 46 -1.92 -9.89 4.14
CA ARG A 46 -2.24 -10.94 5.13
C ARG A 46 -3.24 -10.45 6.19
N SER A 47 -3.21 -9.17 6.54
CA SER A 47 -4.17 -8.57 7.49
C SER A 47 -5.48 -8.10 6.84
N GLY A 48 -5.71 -8.35 5.54
CA GLY A 48 -6.92 -7.95 4.83
C GLY A 48 -7.11 -6.44 4.62
N ARG A 49 -6.08 -5.62 4.81
CA ARG A 49 -6.17 -4.14 4.64
C ARG A 49 -5.95 -3.70 3.20
N VAL A 50 -5.18 -4.47 2.45
CA VAL A 50 -4.75 -4.17 1.09
C VAL A 50 -4.91 -5.43 0.24
N THR A 51 -5.37 -5.30 -0.99
CA THR A 51 -5.45 -6.42 -1.93
C THR A 51 -4.34 -6.29 -2.97
N ARG A 52 -3.61 -7.38 -3.22
CA ARG A 52 -2.68 -7.47 -4.35
C ARG A 52 -3.46 -7.92 -5.59
N VAL A 53 -3.46 -7.09 -6.64
CA VAL A 53 -4.26 -7.35 -7.86
C VAL A 53 -3.43 -7.82 -9.05
N GLY A 54 -2.11 -7.98 -8.90
CA GLY A 54 -1.24 -8.43 -9.98
C GLY A 54 0.26 -8.29 -9.68
N ARG A 55 1.07 -8.23 -10.75
CA ARG A 55 2.54 -8.06 -10.66
C ARG A 55 2.89 -6.70 -10.03
N GLY A 56 3.09 -6.71 -8.71
CA GLY A 56 3.52 -5.55 -7.93
C GLY A 56 2.45 -4.47 -7.71
N ARG A 57 1.19 -4.73 -8.05
CA ARG A 57 0.09 -3.75 -7.94
C ARG A 57 -0.80 -4.05 -6.74
N TYR A 58 -1.15 -3.00 -6.00
CA TYR A 58 -1.88 -3.07 -4.74
C TYR A 58 -2.99 -2.02 -4.71
N GLN A 59 -4.12 -2.33 -4.10
CA GLN A 59 -5.21 -1.39 -3.86
C GLN A 59 -5.74 -1.55 -2.44
N LEU A 60 -6.37 -0.51 -1.88
CA LEU A 60 -7.04 -0.62 -0.59
C LEU A 60 -8.16 -1.66 -0.68
N THR A 61 -8.23 -2.57 0.29
CA THR A 61 -9.36 -3.49 0.38
C THR A 61 -10.59 -2.69 0.77
N ARG A 62 -11.60 -2.64 -0.10
CA ARG A 62 -12.91 -2.09 0.24
C ARG A 62 -13.71 -3.23 0.87
N ASN A 63 -14.04 -3.11 2.15
CA ASN A 63 -15.07 -3.97 2.73
C ASN A 63 -16.38 -3.56 2.07
N VAL A 64 -16.85 -4.36 1.12
CA VAL A 64 -18.25 -4.30 0.72
C VAL A 64 -18.98 -5.08 1.82
N GLU A 65 -19.51 -4.37 2.81
CA GLU A 65 -20.52 -4.95 3.69
C GLU A 65 -21.64 -5.44 2.76
N SER A 66 -21.85 -6.76 2.75
CA SER A 66 -22.95 -7.41 2.04
C SER A 66 -24.16 -7.49 2.95
#